data_AF-A0A6L8U1W5-F1
#
_entry.id   AF-A0A6L8U1W5-F1
#
_cell.length_a   1.000
_cell.length_b   1.000
_cell.length_c   1.000
_cell.angle_alpha   90.00
_cell.angle_beta   90.00
_cell.angle_gamma   90.00
#
_symmetry.space_group_name_H-M   'P 1'
#
loop_
_entity.id
_entity.type
_entity.pdbx_description
1 polymer ?
#
loop_
_entity_poly.entity_id
_entity_poly.type
_entity_poly.pdbx_seq_one_letter_code
_entity_poly.pdbx_strand_id
1 'polypeptide(L)'
;MKKISLLSLLLTALFFTPLVAQTHNTLSNQEKKAGWVLLFDGKSFDGWRKYNGTEMPAEWIIEDGAMKYQRGEKAGRMLGNDLVYARKKYSDFELTVDWKIEEKGNSGLFYYVVEATDQRIYSSAPEVQMLDNWQASDNKLANHLSGSLYDMVPALPSNGKPAGEWNTIVIRIKDGKATHTQ
;
A
#
# COMPACT_ATOMS: atom_id res chain seq x y z
N MET A 1 -62.96 12.31 -39.80
CA MET A 1 -62.93 11.38 -38.65
C MET A 1 -61.47 11.04 -38.33
N LYS A 2 -61.07 11.34 -37.08
CA LYS A 2 -59.89 10.94 -36.27
C LYS A 2 -58.58 10.50 -36.98
N LYS A 3 -57.52 11.31 -36.81
CA LYS A 3 -56.11 10.87 -36.93
C LYS A 3 -55.67 10.32 -35.56
N ILE A 4 -55.20 9.08 -35.52
CA ILE A 4 -54.63 8.45 -34.32
C ILE A 4 -53.12 8.66 -34.39
N SER A 5 -52.53 9.33 -33.41
CA SER A 5 -51.08 9.42 -33.25
C SER A 5 -50.66 8.41 -32.18
N LEU A 6 -49.87 7.42 -32.58
CA LEU A 6 -49.28 6.42 -31.69
C LEU A 6 -48.08 7.05 -30.99
N LEU A 7 -48.17 7.23 -29.67
CA LEU A 7 -47.04 7.65 -28.85
C LEU A 7 -46.24 6.38 -28.47
N SER A 8 -45.11 6.17 -29.13
CA SER A 8 -44.19 5.07 -28.82
C SER A 8 -43.43 5.39 -27.53
N LEU A 9 -43.78 4.70 -26.43
CA LEU A 9 -43.09 4.79 -25.16
C LEU A 9 -41.80 3.95 -25.25
N LEU A 10 -40.63 4.60 -25.41
CA LEU A 10 -39.34 3.93 -25.35
C LEU A 10 -39.01 3.61 -23.88
N LEU A 11 -39.17 2.36 -23.48
CA LEU A 11 -38.79 1.87 -22.16
C LEU A 11 -37.29 1.60 -22.15
N THR A 12 -36.47 2.53 -21.65
CA THR A 12 -35.04 2.29 -21.42
C THR A 12 -34.87 1.34 -20.23
N ALA A 13 -34.55 0.08 -20.50
CA ALA A 13 -34.14 -0.87 -19.48
C ALA A 13 -32.75 -0.47 -18.94
N LEU A 14 -32.70 -0.02 -17.69
CA LEU A 14 -31.45 0.16 -16.94
C LEU A 14 -30.89 -1.22 -16.60
N PHE A 15 -29.86 -1.67 -17.31
CA PHE A 15 -29.10 -2.85 -16.95
C PHE A 15 -28.27 -2.55 -15.69
N PHE A 16 -28.71 -3.05 -14.54
CA PHE A 16 -27.93 -3.05 -13.31
C PHE A 16 -26.89 -4.17 -13.41
N THR A 17 -25.65 -3.83 -13.75
CA THR A 17 -24.52 -4.76 -13.59
C THR A 17 -24.15 -4.82 -12.11
N PRO A 18 -24.23 -5.99 -11.45
CA PRO A 18 -23.81 -6.09 -10.06
C PRO A 18 -22.31 -5.81 -9.97
N LEU A 19 -21.94 -4.84 -9.13
CA LEU A 19 -20.55 -4.55 -8.83
C LEU A 19 -20.01 -5.70 -7.97
N VAL A 20 -19.38 -6.69 -8.59
CA VAL A 20 -18.65 -7.72 -7.86
C VAL A 20 -17.37 -7.06 -7.34
N ALA A 21 -17.27 -6.88 -6.03
CA ALA A 21 -16.03 -6.43 -5.39
C ALA A 21 -14.93 -7.44 -5.70
N GLN A 22 -13.79 -6.96 -6.20
CA GLN A 22 -12.62 -7.80 -6.46
C GLN A 22 -12.17 -8.46 -5.15
N THR A 23 -11.92 -9.76 -5.20
CA THR A 23 -11.34 -10.50 -4.08
C THR A 23 -9.94 -9.96 -3.76
N HIS A 24 -9.67 -9.64 -2.49
CA HIS A 24 -8.35 -9.16 -2.06
C HIS A 24 -7.24 -10.16 -2.43
N ASN A 25 -6.04 -9.63 -2.68
CA ASN A 25 -4.86 -10.42 -3.03
C ASN A 25 -5.06 -11.31 -4.27
N THR A 26 -5.79 -10.83 -5.26
CA THR A 26 -5.93 -11.47 -6.57
C THR A 26 -5.84 -10.41 -7.66
N LEU A 27 -5.26 -10.78 -8.80
CA LEU A 27 -5.25 -9.92 -9.98
C LEU A 27 -6.49 -10.16 -10.84
N SER A 28 -7.19 -9.08 -11.17
CA SER A 28 -8.22 -9.05 -12.21
C SER A 28 -7.64 -9.40 -13.58
N ASN A 29 -8.51 -9.72 -14.53
CA ASN A 29 -8.09 -9.98 -15.90
C ASN A 29 -7.46 -8.74 -16.56
N GLN A 30 -7.87 -7.55 -16.16
CA GLN A 30 -7.31 -6.30 -16.68
C GLN A 30 -5.91 -6.06 -16.13
N GLU A 31 -5.70 -6.26 -14.82
CA GLU A 31 -4.39 -6.13 -14.20
C GLU A 31 -3.38 -7.12 -14.80
N LYS A 32 -3.78 -8.39 -14.97
CA LYS A 32 -2.95 -9.39 -15.66
C LYS A 32 -2.56 -8.96 -17.07
N LYS A 33 -3.52 -8.45 -17.86
CA LYS A 33 -3.27 -7.96 -19.23
C LYS A 33 -2.35 -6.73 -19.24
N ALA A 34 -2.41 -5.89 -18.21
CA ALA A 34 -1.54 -4.73 -18.04
C ALA A 34 -0.16 -5.08 -17.45
N GLY A 35 0.11 -6.35 -17.16
CA GLY A 35 1.42 -6.82 -16.71
C GLY A 35 1.65 -6.70 -15.20
N TRP A 36 0.61 -6.49 -14.40
CA TRP A 36 0.71 -6.50 -12.94
C TRP A 36 1.13 -7.87 -12.44
N VAL A 37 1.95 -7.86 -11.39
CA VAL A 37 2.37 -9.06 -10.67
C VAL A 37 1.95 -8.93 -9.22
N LEU A 38 1.48 -10.04 -8.64
CA LEU A 38 1.08 -10.06 -7.25
C LEU A 38 2.32 -10.29 -6.39
N LEU A 39 2.63 -9.34 -5.49
CA LEU A 39 3.75 -9.48 -4.56
C LEU A 39 3.35 -10.19 -3.25
N PHE A 40 2.06 -10.28 -2.95
CA PHE A 40 1.53 -10.96 -1.78
C PHE A 40 0.19 -11.64 -2.11
N ASP A 41 0.09 -12.93 -1.81
CA ASP A 41 -1.05 -13.78 -2.12
C ASP A 41 -2.13 -13.83 -1.01
N GLY A 42 -1.91 -13.11 0.10
CA GLY A 42 -2.78 -13.14 1.26
C GLY A 42 -2.60 -14.36 2.17
N LYS A 43 -1.65 -15.26 1.88
CA LYS A 43 -1.57 -16.60 2.49
C LYS A 43 -0.15 -17.03 2.88
N SER A 44 0.86 -16.49 2.19
CA SER A 44 2.26 -16.82 2.43
C SER A 44 3.14 -15.58 2.30
N PHE A 45 4.30 -15.63 2.96
CA PHE A 45 5.36 -14.64 2.79
C PHE A 45 6.27 -14.97 1.60
N ASP A 46 5.74 -15.63 0.58
CA ASP A 46 6.54 -16.12 -0.51
C ASP A 46 7.23 -14.97 -1.27
N GLY A 47 8.57 -15.03 -1.31
CA GLY A 47 9.43 -13.98 -1.86
C GLY A 47 9.76 -12.83 -0.91
N TRP A 48 9.21 -12.81 0.31
CA TRP A 48 9.58 -11.87 1.36
C TRP A 48 10.53 -12.48 2.38
N ARG A 49 11.38 -11.64 2.95
CA ARG A 49 12.28 -11.99 4.06
C ARG A 49 12.67 -10.73 4.81
N LYS A 50 13.30 -10.91 5.97
CA LYS A 50 13.92 -9.83 6.74
C LYS A 50 15.00 -9.11 5.92
N TYR A 51 15.04 -7.79 6.00
CA TYR A 51 16.16 -6.97 5.54
C TYR A 51 17.46 -7.37 6.27
N ASN A 52 18.54 -7.60 5.53
CA ASN A 52 19.80 -8.20 6.02
C ASN A 52 19.64 -9.60 6.65
N GLY A 53 18.61 -10.35 6.29
CA GLY A 53 18.38 -11.72 6.77
C GLY A 53 17.81 -12.64 5.69
N THR A 54 17.75 -13.94 5.98
CA THR A 54 17.24 -14.97 5.05
C THR A 54 15.85 -15.49 5.41
N GLU A 55 15.36 -15.18 6.60
CA GLU A 55 14.11 -15.70 7.15
C GLU A 55 13.11 -14.57 7.40
N MET A 56 11.84 -14.93 7.60
CA MET A 56 10.83 -13.98 8.06
C MET A 56 10.99 -13.72 9.58
N PRO A 57 10.90 -12.46 10.04
CA PRO A 57 10.80 -12.17 11.46
C PRO A 57 9.50 -12.75 12.03
N ALA A 58 9.54 -13.25 13.27
CA ALA A 58 8.38 -13.88 13.92
C ALA A 58 7.22 -12.90 14.19
N GLU A 59 7.51 -11.61 14.23
CA GLU A 59 6.55 -10.52 14.43
C GLU A 59 5.69 -10.26 13.19
N TRP A 60 6.10 -10.71 12.01
CA TRP A 60 5.28 -10.62 10.82
C TRP A 60 4.40 -11.86 10.71
N ILE A 61 3.10 -11.64 10.87
CA ILE A 61 2.08 -12.67 10.73
C ILE A 61 1.16 -12.36 9.56
N ILE A 62 0.42 -13.36 9.12
CA ILE A 62 -0.67 -13.19 8.16
C ILE A 62 -1.97 -13.29 8.94
N GLU A 63 -2.76 -12.22 8.91
CA GLU A 63 -4.06 -12.12 9.57
C GLU A 63 -5.04 -11.47 8.60
N ASP A 64 -6.22 -12.06 8.42
CA ASP A 64 -7.28 -11.58 7.51
C ASP A 64 -6.80 -11.27 6.08
N GLY A 65 -5.84 -12.06 5.59
CA GLY A 65 -5.27 -11.88 4.26
C GLY A 65 -4.35 -10.66 4.14
N ALA A 66 -3.87 -10.09 5.24
CA ALA A 66 -2.93 -8.98 5.29
C ALA A 66 -1.61 -9.39 5.95
N MET A 67 -0.50 -8.79 5.51
CA MET A 67 0.76 -8.83 6.25
C MET A 67 0.65 -7.88 7.44
N LYS A 68 0.70 -8.42 8.66
CA LYS A 68 0.55 -7.65 9.89
C LYS A 68 1.83 -7.74 10.71
N TYR A 69 2.38 -6.59 11.06
CA TYR A 69 3.42 -6.50 12.08
C TYR A 69 2.75 -6.53 13.45
N GLN A 70 3.05 -7.55 14.25
CA GLN A 70 2.59 -7.71 15.61
C GLN A 70 3.73 -7.38 16.57
N ARG A 71 3.62 -6.26 17.28
CA ARG A 71 4.60 -5.89 18.30
C ARG A 71 4.53 -6.89 19.47
N GLY A 72 5.64 -7.56 19.77
CA GLY A 72 5.74 -8.44 20.94
C GLY A 72 5.64 -7.66 22.27
N GLU A 73 5.15 -8.30 23.34
CA GLU A 73 4.93 -7.66 24.65
C GLU A 73 6.20 -7.08 25.29
N LYS A 74 7.38 -7.62 24.94
CA LYS A 74 8.69 -7.13 25.39
C LYS A 74 9.41 -6.27 24.36
N ALA A 75 8.77 -6.00 23.22
CA ALA A 75 9.38 -5.18 22.19
C ALA A 75 9.35 -3.72 22.65
N GLY A 76 10.49 -3.26 23.17
CA GLY A 76 10.84 -1.84 23.20
C GLY A 76 10.79 -1.23 21.79
N ARG A 77 11.56 -0.18 21.50
CA ARG A 77 11.77 0.22 20.09
C ARG A 77 12.59 -0.88 19.40
N MET A 78 11.96 -1.99 19.03
CA MET A 78 12.61 -3.04 18.25
C MET A 78 12.76 -2.56 16.83
N LEU A 79 13.92 -1.95 16.61
CA LEU A 79 14.43 -1.54 15.33
C LEU A 79 15.00 -2.77 14.61
N GLY A 80 14.57 -3.03 13.38
CA GLY A 80 15.25 -3.97 12.47
C GLY A 80 14.53 -5.27 12.17
N ASN A 81 13.20 -5.26 12.05
CA ASN A 81 12.42 -6.36 11.48
C ASN A 81 11.75 -5.93 10.16
N ASP A 82 12.35 -4.97 9.46
CA ASP A 82 11.90 -4.52 8.14
C ASP A 82 11.97 -5.66 7.13
N LEU A 83 11.06 -5.66 6.16
CA LEU A 83 10.98 -6.70 5.13
C LEU A 83 11.53 -6.20 3.80
N VAL A 84 12.03 -7.13 2.99
CA VAL A 84 12.40 -6.92 1.59
C VAL A 84 11.80 -8.02 0.72
N TYR A 85 11.26 -7.61 -0.42
CA TYR A 85 10.87 -8.56 -1.48
C TYR A 85 12.12 -8.98 -2.27
N ALA A 86 12.53 -10.24 -2.11
CA ALA A 86 13.82 -10.73 -2.55
C ALA A 86 13.81 -11.39 -3.94
N ARG A 87 12.65 -11.71 -4.51
CA ARG A 87 12.56 -12.43 -5.80
C ARG A 87 13.00 -11.60 -6.99
N LYS A 88 12.83 -10.27 -6.92
CA LYS A 88 13.13 -9.38 -8.03
C LYS A 88 13.43 -7.97 -7.53
N LYS A 89 14.45 -7.35 -8.14
CA LYS A 89 14.73 -5.92 -8.02
C LYS A 89 14.05 -5.17 -9.17
N TYR A 90 13.52 -3.99 -8.87
CA TYR A 90 12.80 -3.15 -9.81
C TYR A 90 13.52 -1.80 -9.97
N SER A 91 13.58 -1.29 -11.19
CA SER A 91 14.04 0.08 -11.50
C SER A 91 12.83 0.98 -11.74
N ASP A 92 12.25 0.92 -12.94
CA ASP A 92 10.97 1.55 -13.24
C ASP A 92 9.84 0.59 -12.89
N PHE A 93 8.89 1.06 -12.08
CA PHE A 93 7.77 0.26 -11.62
C PHE A 93 6.58 1.12 -11.20
N GLU A 94 5.44 0.46 -11.11
CA GLU A 94 4.27 0.95 -10.40
C GLU A 94 3.89 -0.09 -9.35
N LEU A 95 3.78 0.37 -8.10
CA LEU A 95 3.44 -0.44 -6.95
C LEU A 95 2.19 0.15 -6.31
N THR A 96 1.15 -0.67 -6.16
CA THR A 96 -0.05 -0.33 -5.39
C THR A 96 -0.09 -1.15 -4.11
N VAL A 97 -0.37 -0.52 -2.98
CA VAL A 97 -0.46 -1.16 -1.67
C VAL A 97 -1.65 -0.59 -0.91
N ASP A 98 -2.50 -1.48 -0.43
CA ASP A 98 -3.47 -1.13 0.60
C ASP A 98 -2.81 -1.29 1.97
N TRP A 99 -2.92 -0.27 2.82
CA TRP A 99 -2.33 -0.26 4.15
C TRP A 99 -3.31 0.26 5.20
N LYS A 100 -3.12 -0.20 6.43
CA LYS A 100 -3.90 0.22 7.60
C LYS A 100 -2.96 0.29 8.79
N ILE A 101 -3.15 1.31 9.63
CA ILE A 101 -2.33 1.54 10.81
C ILE A 101 -3.21 1.58 12.06
N GLU A 102 -2.66 1.17 13.20
CA GLU A 102 -3.31 1.32 14.51
C GLU A 102 -3.19 2.77 15.03
N GLU A 103 -3.96 3.09 16.08
CA GLU A 103 -3.86 4.37 16.77
C GLU A 103 -2.42 4.60 17.25
N LYS A 104 -1.89 5.81 17.01
CA LYS A 104 -0.48 6.19 17.29
C LYS A 104 0.57 5.39 16.51
N GLY A 105 0.15 4.54 15.56
CA GLY A 105 1.07 3.72 14.80
C GLY A 105 1.92 4.54 13.83
N ASN A 106 3.11 3.99 13.55
CA ASN A 106 4.12 4.54 12.66
C ASN A 106 4.81 3.37 11.95
N SER A 107 4.79 3.40 10.63
CA SER A 107 5.41 2.42 9.75
C SER A 107 5.85 3.13 8.46
N GLY A 108 6.42 2.38 7.51
CA GLY A 108 6.91 2.95 6.27
C GLY A 108 6.92 1.93 5.14
N LEU A 109 6.75 2.43 3.92
CA LEU A 109 6.95 1.65 2.69
C LEU A 109 8.19 2.15 1.97
N PHE A 110 9.21 1.29 1.93
CA PHE A 110 10.49 1.60 1.32
C PHE A 110 10.55 1.14 -0.14
N TYR A 111 11.24 1.92 -0.97
CA TYR A 111 11.59 1.53 -2.34
C TYR A 111 13.07 1.80 -2.62
N TYR A 112 13.60 1.22 -3.70
CA TYR A 112 15.04 1.25 -4.00
C TYR A 112 15.95 0.76 -2.86
N VAL A 113 15.44 -0.21 -2.10
CA VAL A 113 16.16 -0.80 -0.98
C VAL A 113 17.46 -1.44 -1.44
N VAL A 114 18.57 -0.99 -0.84
CA VAL A 114 19.89 -1.60 -0.96
C VAL A 114 20.31 -2.09 0.42
N GLU A 115 20.52 -3.39 0.54
CA GLU A 115 21.01 -4.03 1.76
C GLU A 115 22.45 -3.62 2.03
N ALA A 116 22.68 -3.08 3.23
CA ALA A 116 23.97 -2.72 3.75
C ALA A 116 24.10 -3.26 5.18
N THR A 117 25.16 -4.03 5.44
CA THR A 117 25.47 -4.60 6.75
C THR A 117 25.54 -3.49 7.80
N ASP A 118 24.99 -3.75 9.00
CA ASP A 118 24.97 -2.84 10.14
C ASP A 118 24.25 -1.49 9.91
N GLN A 119 23.53 -1.33 8.80
CA GLN A 119 22.71 -0.16 8.51
C GLN A 119 21.22 -0.50 8.63
N ARG A 120 20.40 0.52 8.88
CA ARG A 120 18.94 0.38 8.83
C ARG A 120 18.46 0.59 7.39
N ILE A 121 17.28 0.07 7.07
CA ILE A 121 16.71 0.19 5.72
C ILE A 121 16.57 1.65 5.28
N TYR A 122 16.16 2.54 6.18
CA TYR A 122 16.02 3.97 5.92
C TYR A 122 17.36 4.68 5.62
N SER A 123 18.51 4.08 5.94
CA SER A 123 19.82 4.67 5.66
C SER A 123 20.11 4.74 4.15
N SER A 124 19.42 3.92 3.34
CA SER A 124 19.69 3.79 1.90
C SER A 124 18.44 3.80 1.02
N ALA A 125 17.25 3.72 1.61
CA ALA A 125 15.99 3.60 0.88
C ALA A 125 15.06 4.78 1.17
N PRO A 126 14.56 5.47 0.13
CA PRO A 126 13.43 6.39 0.25
C PRO A 126 12.20 5.72 0.89
N GLU A 127 11.46 6.48 1.70
CA GLU A 127 10.33 6.00 2.48
C GLU A 127 9.06 6.79 2.17
N VAL A 128 7.99 6.08 1.82
CA VAL A 128 6.63 6.62 1.94
C VAL A 128 6.16 6.40 3.36
N GLN A 129 5.90 7.49 4.07
CA GLN A 129 5.45 7.47 5.45
C GLN A 129 4.05 6.83 5.57
N MET A 130 3.87 5.95 6.56
CA MET A 130 2.59 5.36 6.96
C MET A 130 2.33 5.66 8.43
N LEU A 131 1.58 6.73 8.68
CA LEU A 131 1.40 7.31 10.01
C LEU A 131 -0.08 7.49 10.37
N ASP A 132 -0.42 7.30 11.63
CA ASP A 132 -1.60 7.95 12.21
C ASP A 132 -1.33 9.47 12.29
N ASN A 133 -1.86 10.21 11.31
CA ASN A 133 -1.65 11.65 11.19
C ASN A 133 -2.18 12.45 12.39
N TRP A 134 -3.04 11.88 13.25
CA TRP A 134 -3.70 12.61 14.34
C TRP A 134 -3.09 12.34 15.70
N GLN A 135 -2.71 11.09 15.99
CA GLN A 135 -2.24 10.73 17.34
C GLN A 135 -0.80 10.25 17.40
N ALA A 136 -0.17 9.90 16.28
CA ALA A 136 1.23 9.47 16.32
C ALA A 136 2.14 10.61 16.82
N SER A 137 3.19 10.25 17.56
CA SER A 137 4.10 11.23 18.16
C SER A 137 4.82 12.10 17.13
N ASP A 138 5.04 11.56 15.93
CA ASP A 138 5.80 12.20 14.85
C ASP A 138 4.94 13.08 13.93
N ASN A 139 3.67 13.32 14.26
CA ASN A 139 2.73 14.05 13.41
C ASN A 139 2.87 15.58 13.42
N LYS A 140 4.04 16.11 13.78
CA LYS A 140 4.24 17.55 14.01
C LYS A 140 4.61 18.33 12.76
N LEU A 141 5.14 17.65 11.75
CA LEU A 141 5.60 18.26 10.50
C LEU A 141 4.82 17.68 9.32
N ALA A 142 4.48 18.53 8.34
CA ALA A 142 3.68 18.13 7.18
C ALA A 142 4.37 17.03 6.34
N ASN A 143 5.70 17.06 6.23
CA ASN A 143 6.53 16.06 5.56
C ASN A 143 6.74 14.78 6.40
N HIS A 144 6.15 14.70 7.60
CA HIS A 144 6.10 13.50 8.43
C HIS A 144 4.72 12.83 8.40
N LEU A 145 3.75 13.37 7.66
CA LEU A 145 2.41 12.78 7.56
C LEU A 145 2.35 11.70 6.48
N SER A 146 1.38 10.79 6.59
CA SER A 146 1.20 9.68 5.66
C SER A 146 1.13 10.12 4.20
N GLY A 147 1.75 9.33 3.34
CA GLY A 147 1.89 9.59 1.90
C GLY A 147 3.06 10.51 1.54
N SER A 148 3.70 11.15 2.51
CA SER A 148 4.88 11.99 2.28
C SER A 148 6.11 11.15 1.96
N LEU A 149 7.05 11.73 1.21
CA LEU A 149 8.43 11.25 1.23
C LEU A 149 9.05 11.73 2.55
N TYR A 150 9.29 10.79 3.47
CA TYR A 150 9.61 11.09 4.87
C TYR A 150 10.74 12.12 5.01
N ASP A 151 10.48 13.16 5.81
CA ASP A 151 11.39 14.29 6.11
C ASP A 151 11.87 15.10 4.87
N MET A 152 11.35 14.83 3.67
CA MET A 152 11.78 15.50 2.44
C MET A 152 10.66 16.27 1.75
N VAL A 153 9.54 15.62 1.41
CA VAL A 153 8.48 16.21 0.58
C VAL A 153 7.10 15.87 1.15
N PRO A 154 6.28 16.86 1.54
CA PRO A 154 4.95 16.61 2.09
C PRO A 154 3.96 16.12 1.02
N ALA A 155 3.07 15.20 1.41
CA ALA A 155 1.90 14.86 0.63
C ALA A 155 0.89 16.01 0.59
N LEU A 156 0.46 16.40 -0.62
CA LEU A 156 -0.48 17.49 -0.85
C LEU A 156 -1.58 17.06 -1.85
N PRO A 157 -2.87 17.08 -1.45
CA PRO A 157 -3.35 17.29 -0.09
C PRO A 157 -2.91 16.15 0.85
N SER A 158 -2.84 16.42 2.16
CA SER A 158 -2.72 15.34 3.16
C SER A 158 -4.08 14.69 3.32
N ASN A 159 -4.27 13.53 2.72
CA ASN A 159 -5.56 12.83 2.58
C ASN A 159 -5.55 11.40 3.15
N GLY A 160 -4.57 11.08 4.01
CA GLY A 160 -4.60 9.84 4.78
C GLY A 160 -5.87 9.74 5.62
N LYS A 161 -6.44 8.55 5.69
CA LYS A 161 -7.62 8.23 6.50
C LYS A 161 -7.25 7.97 7.96
N PRO A 162 -8.21 8.10 8.90
CA PRO A 162 -8.00 7.80 10.31
C PRO A 162 -7.43 6.40 10.57
N ALA A 163 -6.77 6.25 11.72
CA ALA A 163 -6.30 4.95 12.18
C ALA A 163 -7.44 3.92 12.22
N GLY A 164 -7.16 2.68 11.81
CA GLY A 164 -8.14 1.60 11.66
C GLY A 164 -8.82 1.54 10.28
N GLU A 165 -8.65 2.55 9.42
CA GLU A 165 -9.17 2.52 8.04
C GLU A 165 -8.10 2.12 7.01
N TRP A 166 -8.55 1.45 5.94
CA TRP A 166 -7.70 1.10 4.81
C TRP A 166 -7.46 2.30 3.90
N ASN A 167 -6.19 2.63 3.70
CA ASN A 167 -5.68 3.57 2.71
C ASN A 167 -5.11 2.78 1.52
N THR A 168 -5.04 3.42 0.35
CA THR A 168 -4.33 2.88 -0.82
C THR A 168 -3.24 3.87 -1.20
N ILE A 169 -2.03 3.39 -1.43
CA ILE A 169 -0.93 4.20 -1.96
C ILE A 169 -0.44 3.59 -3.28
N VAL A 170 -0.24 4.44 -4.28
CA VAL A 170 0.45 4.09 -5.53
C VAL A 170 1.79 4.82 -5.59
N ILE A 171 2.87 4.04 -5.68
CA ILE A 171 4.22 4.53 -5.94
C ILE A 171 4.54 4.23 -7.41
N ARG A 172 4.73 5.28 -8.20
CA ARG A 172 5.21 5.16 -9.58
C ARG A 172 6.61 5.72 -9.69
N ILE A 173 7.55 4.89 -10.14
CA ILE A 173 8.87 5.31 -10.55
C ILE A 173 9.00 5.14 -12.06
N LYS A 174 9.32 6.24 -12.74
CA LYS A 174 9.51 6.23 -14.19
C LYS A 174 10.59 7.23 -14.59
N ASP A 175 11.61 6.77 -15.29
CA ASP A 175 12.71 7.62 -15.77
C ASP A 175 13.35 8.45 -14.64
N GLY A 176 13.49 7.85 -13.44
CA GLY A 176 14.03 8.49 -12.24
C GLY A 176 13.08 9.45 -11.51
N LYS A 177 11.86 9.68 -12.03
CA LYS A 177 10.83 10.47 -11.34
C LYS A 177 9.99 9.58 -10.43
N ALA A 178 9.92 9.92 -9.15
CA ALA A 178 9.00 9.32 -8.20
C ALA A 178 7.68 10.10 -8.12
N THR A 179 6.56 9.40 -8.02
CA THR A 179 5.23 9.96 -7.73
C THR A 179 4.54 9.09 -6.70
N HIS A 180 4.06 9.71 -5.63
CA HIS A 180 3.23 9.08 -4.59
C HIS A 180 1.80 9.59 -4.74
N THR A 181 0.85 8.68 -4.83
CA THR A 181 -0.59 9.00 -4.91
C THR A 181 -1.30 8.25 -3.80
N GLN A 182 -1.82 8.98 -2.83
CA GLN A 182 -2.63 8.48 -1.72
C GLN A 182 -4.08 8.96 -1.87
#